data_AF-A0A537ECY8-F1
#
_entry.id   AF-A0A537ECY8-F1
#
_cell.length_a   1.000
_cell.length_b   1.000
_cell.length_c   1.000
_cell.angle_alpha   90.00
_cell.angle_beta   90.00
_cell.angle_gamma   90.00
#
_symmetry.space_group_name_H-M   'P 1'
#
loop_
_entity.id
_entity.type
_entity.pdbx_description
1 polymer ?
#
loop_
_entity_poly.entity_id
_entity_poly.type
_entity_poly.pdbx_seq_one_letter_code
_entity_poly.pdbx_strand_id
1 'polypeptide(L)'
;MGRGSLTAIGVILMVVGIIFFLASIASVMTPTSNQFDFAARQAQMNSSFATALVGMVLLAVGFGALKLGMIRPVTTYVASEASPAIERLSEAAGQGLERGFGANPLGRESVVKVKCRNCGYLENEDAIYCGKCGKPL
;
A
#
# COMPACT_ATOMS: atom_id res chain seq x y z
N MET A 1 -6.64 -27.00 3.29
CA MET A 1 -7.41 -26.05 4.13
C MET A 1 -8.25 -25.18 3.22
N GLY A 2 -9.58 -25.32 3.28
CA GLY A 2 -10.51 -24.63 2.39
C GLY A 2 -10.59 -23.14 2.69
N ARG A 3 -10.67 -22.30 1.65
CA ARG A 3 -10.62 -20.82 1.73
C ARG A 3 -11.66 -20.19 2.68
N GLY A 4 -12.79 -20.86 2.90
CA GLY A 4 -13.80 -20.43 3.88
C GLY A 4 -13.37 -20.60 5.34
N SER A 5 -12.38 -21.44 5.63
CA SER A 5 -11.90 -21.65 7.00
C SER A 5 -11.07 -20.47 7.50
N LEU A 6 -10.30 -19.80 6.63
CA LEU A 6 -9.46 -18.64 7.04
C LEU A 6 -10.30 -17.41 7.40
N THR A 7 -11.35 -17.12 6.64
CA THR A 7 -12.29 -16.02 6.97
C THR A 7 -13.11 -16.36 8.21
N ALA A 8 -13.56 -17.62 8.35
CA ALA A 8 -14.25 -18.08 9.56
C ALA A 8 -13.36 -17.97 10.81
N ILE A 9 -12.08 -18.39 10.72
CA ILE A 9 -11.10 -18.26 11.80
C ILE A 9 -10.87 -16.79 12.17
N GLY A 10 -10.77 -15.90 11.17
CA GLY A 10 -10.63 -14.46 11.39
C GLY A 10 -11.84 -13.85 12.11
N VAL A 11 -13.06 -14.24 11.74
CA VAL A 11 -14.29 -13.80 12.40
C VAL A 11 -14.35 -14.30 13.84
N ILE A 12 -14.03 -15.58 14.09
CA ILE A 12 -14.01 -16.15 15.44
C ILE A 12 -13.00 -15.42 16.32
N LEU A 13 -11.77 -15.18 15.83
CA LEU A 13 -10.76 -14.43 16.56
C LEU A 13 -11.18 -12.99 16.85
N MET A 14 -11.87 -12.34 15.91
CA MET A 14 -12.40 -10.99 16.13
C MET A 14 -13.49 -10.97 17.20
N VAL A 15 -14.45 -11.90 17.16
CA VAL A 15 -15.51 -12.01 18.16
C VAL A 15 -14.92 -12.27 19.54
N VAL A 16 -13.96 -13.19 19.65
CA VAL A 16 -13.24 -13.45 20.91
C VAL A 16 -12.50 -12.21 21.40
N GLY A 17 -11.80 -11.49 20.51
CA GLY A 17 -11.12 -10.23 20.86
C GLY A 17 -12.07 -9.15 21.36
N ILE A 18 -13.24 -9.01 20.72
CA ILE A 18 -14.30 -8.07 21.15
C ILE A 18 -14.84 -8.45 22.52
N ILE A 19 -15.09 -9.74 22.78
CA ILE A 19 -15.59 -10.21 24.08
C ILE A 19 -14.57 -9.89 25.19
N PHE A 20 -13.28 -10.17 24.96
CA PHE A 20 -12.22 -9.85 25.92
C PHE A 20 -12.09 -8.34 26.15
N PHE A 21 -12.20 -7.54 25.10
CA PHE A 21 -12.13 -6.08 25.19
C PHE A 21 -13.32 -5.51 25.98
N LEU A 22 -14.54 -5.96 25.70
CA LEU A 22 -15.74 -5.56 26.44
C LEU A 22 -15.70 -6.00 27.90
N ALA A 23 -15.22 -7.21 28.18
CA ALA A 23 -15.02 -7.69 29.55
C ALA A 23 -14.01 -6.81 30.32
N SER A 24 -12.95 -6.35 29.65
CA SER A 24 -11.96 -5.44 30.22
C SER A 24 -12.57 -4.08 30.59
N ILE A 25 -13.42 -3.52 29.73
CA ILE A 25 -14.12 -2.25 29.99
C ILE A 25 -15.09 -2.41 31.16
N ALA A 26 -15.89 -3.48 31.16
CA ALA A 26 -16.82 -3.78 32.24
C ALA A 26 -16.09 -3.91 33.59
N SER A 27 -14.91 -4.53 33.60
CA SER A 27 -14.08 -4.69 34.81
C SER A 27 -13.56 -3.39 35.41
N VAL A 28 -13.41 -2.32 34.61
CA VAL A 28 -13.00 -0.99 35.10
C VAL A 28 -14.19 -0.25 35.74
N MET A 29 -15.38 -0.48 35.20
CA MET A 29 -16.64 0.14 35.62
C MET A 29 -17.29 -0.55 36.84
N THR A 30 -16.88 -1.76 37.21
CA THR A 30 -17.39 -2.41 38.42
C THR A 30 -16.93 -1.67 39.68
N PRO A 31 -17.87 -1.19 40.53
CA PRO A 31 -17.53 -0.53 41.77
C PRO A 31 -16.84 -1.50 42.72
N THR A 32 -15.73 -1.08 43.32
CA THR A 32 -15.11 -1.84 44.41
C THR A 32 -15.99 -1.74 45.65
N SER A 33 -16.01 -2.79 46.48
CA SER A 33 -16.72 -2.77 47.76
C SER A 33 -16.27 -1.62 48.66
N ASN A 34 -15.01 -1.20 48.55
CA ASN A 34 -14.43 -0.10 49.29
C ASN A 34 -13.69 0.85 48.34
N GLN A 35 -14.20 2.07 48.18
CA GLN A 35 -13.59 3.13 47.37
C GLN A 35 -12.24 3.64 47.94
N PHE A 36 -11.96 3.34 49.21
CA PHE A 36 -10.72 3.71 49.91
C PHE A 36 -9.68 2.58 49.96
N ASP A 37 -9.97 1.44 49.35
CA ASP A 37 -9.01 0.35 49.23
C ASP A 37 -8.17 0.55 47.96
N PHE A 38 -7.14 1.40 48.08
CA PHE A 38 -6.24 1.73 46.98
C PHE A 38 -5.45 0.52 46.50
N ALA A 39 -5.16 -0.45 47.38
CA ALA A 39 -4.46 -1.67 47.00
C ALA A 39 -5.34 -2.56 46.12
N ALA A 40 -6.61 -2.75 46.50
CA ALA A 40 -7.58 -3.47 45.69
C ALA A 40 -7.89 -2.74 44.37
N ARG A 41 -8.02 -1.40 44.41
CA ARG A 41 -8.28 -0.60 43.20
C ARG A 41 -7.09 -0.61 42.24
N GLN A 42 -5.85 -0.54 42.76
CA GLN A 42 -4.64 -0.62 41.95
C GLN A 42 -4.45 -2.02 41.34
N ALA A 43 -4.73 -3.09 42.08
CA ALA A 43 -4.71 -4.46 41.55
C ALA A 43 -5.78 -4.67 40.45
N GLN A 44 -6.98 -4.11 40.64
CA GLN A 44 -8.04 -4.13 39.62
C GLN A 44 -7.65 -3.32 38.37
N MET A 45 -7.02 -2.15 38.53
CA MET A 45 -6.53 -1.35 37.39
C MET A 45 -5.39 -2.04 36.64
N ASN A 46 -4.45 -2.67 37.35
CA ASN A 46 -3.32 -3.37 36.71
C ASN A 46 -3.78 -4.62 35.93
N SER A 47 -4.70 -5.41 36.51
CA SER A 47 -5.27 -6.58 35.85
C SER A 47 -6.13 -6.21 34.63
N SER A 48 -6.96 -5.17 34.74
CA SER A 48 -7.74 -4.66 33.60
C SER A 48 -6.87 -4.04 32.50
N PHE A 49 -5.74 -3.43 32.84
CA PHE A 49 -4.79 -2.93 31.85
C PHE A 49 -4.13 -4.07 31.07
N ALA A 50 -3.72 -5.15 31.76
CA ALA A 50 -3.17 -6.33 31.11
C ALA A 50 -4.18 -7.01 30.17
N THR A 51 -5.44 -7.17 30.59
CA THR A 51 -6.50 -7.73 29.73
C THR A 51 -6.85 -6.83 28.56
N ALA A 52 -6.78 -5.51 28.73
CA ALA A 52 -7.01 -4.55 27.65
C ALA A 52 -5.93 -4.63 26.56
N LEU A 53 -4.65 -4.75 26.95
CA LEU A 53 -3.55 -4.92 25.99
C LEU A 53 -3.68 -6.22 25.21
N VAL A 54 -4.01 -7.32 25.89
CA VAL A 54 -4.27 -8.61 25.22
C VAL A 54 -5.45 -8.49 24.25
N GLY A 55 -6.54 -7.81 24.67
CA GLY A 55 -7.70 -7.54 23.81
C GLY A 55 -7.35 -6.69 22.57
N MET A 56 -6.55 -5.64 22.72
CA MET A 56 -6.10 -4.80 21.61
C MET A 56 -5.22 -5.57 20.62
N VAL A 57 -4.30 -6.41 21.10
CA VAL A 57 -3.45 -7.25 20.23
C VAL A 57 -4.31 -8.25 19.47
N LEU A 58 -5.26 -8.92 20.15
CA LEU A 58 -6.18 -9.85 19.48
C LEU A 58 -7.04 -9.15 18.43
N LEU A 59 -7.53 -7.94 18.71
CA LEU A 59 -8.29 -7.13 17.76
C LEU A 59 -7.45 -6.71 16.55
N ALA A 60 -6.21 -6.27 16.77
CA ALA A 60 -5.30 -5.90 15.69
C ALA A 60 -4.99 -7.09 14.78
N VAL A 61 -4.73 -8.26 15.37
CA VAL A 61 -4.49 -9.50 14.62
C VAL A 61 -5.75 -9.96 13.89
N GLY A 62 -6.91 -9.93 14.55
CA GLY A 62 -8.21 -10.29 13.95
C GLY A 62 -8.60 -9.37 12.80
N PHE A 63 -8.40 -8.05 12.95
CA PHE A 63 -8.65 -7.07 11.90
C PHE A 63 -7.68 -7.24 10.72
N GLY A 64 -6.40 -7.52 10.99
CA GLY A 64 -5.41 -7.83 9.95
C GLY A 64 -5.78 -9.07 9.14
N ALA A 65 -6.18 -10.15 9.81
CA ALA A 65 -6.65 -11.37 9.16
C ALA A 65 -7.92 -11.13 8.32
N LEU A 66 -8.86 -10.33 8.83
CA LEU A 66 -10.10 -9.99 8.13
C LEU A 66 -9.84 -9.10 6.92
N LYS A 67 -8.93 -8.13 7.02
CA LYS A 67 -8.48 -7.31 5.88
C LYS A 67 -7.85 -8.16 4.78
N LEU A 68 -6.95 -9.09 5.13
CA LEU A 68 -6.36 -10.02 4.15
C LEU A 68 -7.41 -10.94 3.50
N GLY A 69 -8.44 -11.33 4.26
CA GLY A 69 -9.58 -12.10 3.74
C GLY A 69 -10.50 -11.28 2.80
N MET A 70 -10.71 -9.99 3.08
CA MET A 70 -11.59 -9.11 2.29
C MET A 70 -10.92 -8.38 1.12
N ILE A 71 -9.59 -8.27 1.09
CA ILE A 71 -8.88 -7.56 0.01
C ILE A 71 -9.16 -8.19 -1.35
N ARG A 72 -9.23 -9.53 -1.45
CA ARG A 72 -9.44 -10.18 -2.75
C ARG A 72 -10.87 -10.06 -3.33
N PRO A 73 -11.98 -10.22 -2.58
CA PRO A 73 -13.33 -10.07 -3.14
C PRO A 73 -13.64 -8.65 -3.64
N VAL A 74 -13.14 -7.61 -2.96
CA VAL A 74 -13.33 -6.22 -3.39
C VAL A 74 -12.48 -5.92 -4.63
N THR A 75 -11.27 -6.46 -4.74
CA THR A 75 -10.49 -6.32 -5.99
C THR A 75 -11.14 -7.03 -7.17
N THR A 76 -11.83 -8.15 -6.96
CA THR A 76 -12.56 -8.82 -8.05
C THR A 76 -13.85 -8.10 -8.43
N TYR A 77 -14.58 -7.50 -7.48
CA TYR A 77 -15.77 -6.70 -7.79
C TYR A 77 -15.41 -5.37 -8.47
N VAL A 78 -14.37 -4.68 -8.01
CA VAL A 78 -13.85 -3.49 -8.69
C VAL A 78 -13.27 -3.86 -10.05
N ALA A 79 -12.61 -5.01 -10.21
CA ALA A 79 -12.16 -5.46 -11.53
C ALA A 79 -13.31 -5.82 -12.47
N SER A 80 -14.42 -6.39 -11.97
CA SER A 80 -15.54 -6.80 -12.81
C SER A 80 -16.50 -5.65 -13.15
N GLU A 81 -16.76 -4.72 -12.22
CA GLU A 81 -17.69 -3.59 -12.44
C GLU A 81 -16.99 -2.29 -12.84
N ALA A 82 -15.72 -2.06 -12.47
CA ALA A 82 -14.97 -0.86 -12.86
C ALA A 82 -14.16 -1.05 -14.16
N SER A 83 -14.11 -2.26 -14.73
CA SER A 83 -13.47 -2.49 -16.04
C SER A 83 -13.95 -1.54 -17.14
N PRO A 84 -15.26 -1.26 -17.35
CA PRO A 84 -15.68 -0.33 -18.40
C PRO A 84 -15.35 1.13 -18.08
N ALA A 85 -15.21 1.50 -16.79
CA ALA A 85 -14.87 2.85 -16.39
C ALA A 85 -13.38 3.14 -16.56
N ILE A 86 -12.52 2.15 -16.26
CA ILE A 86 -11.07 2.25 -16.42
C ILE A 86 -10.70 2.32 -17.91
N GLU A 87 -11.39 1.58 -18.77
CA GLU A 87 -11.15 1.61 -20.23
C GLU A 87 -11.42 3.01 -20.80
N ARG A 88 -12.56 3.62 -20.45
CA ARG A 88 -12.89 5.00 -20.86
C ARG A 88 -11.93 6.04 -20.32
N LEU A 89 -11.45 5.87 -19.08
CA LEU A 89 -10.45 6.77 -18.49
C LEU A 89 -9.09 6.62 -19.18
N SER A 90 -8.70 5.40 -19.54
CA SER A 90 -7.45 5.13 -20.25
C SER A 90 -7.46 5.67 -21.68
N GLU A 91 -8.60 5.57 -22.36
CA GLU A 91 -8.79 6.09 -23.71
C GLU A 91 -8.88 7.63 -23.71
N ALA A 92 -9.57 8.22 -22.72
CA ALA A 92 -9.60 9.67 -22.53
C ALA A 92 -8.22 10.23 -22.14
N ALA A 93 -7.45 9.52 -21.31
CA ALA A 93 -6.09 9.89 -20.96
C ALA A 93 -5.13 9.75 -22.16
N GLY A 94 -5.25 8.67 -22.95
CA GLY A 94 -4.49 8.45 -24.18
C GLY A 94 -4.76 9.53 -25.22
N GLN A 95 -6.03 9.80 -25.51
CA GLN A 95 -6.40 10.89 -26.42
C GLN A 95 -6.03 12.28 -25.87
N GLY A 96 -6.06 12.48 -24.54
CA GLY A 96 -5.60 13.70 -23.90
C GLY A 96 -4.10 13.90 -24.03
N LEU A 97 -3.33 12.81 -23.94
CA LEU A 97 -1.89 12.80 -24.14
C LEU A 97 -1.51 13.04 -25.60
N GLU A 98 -2.24 12.43 -26.55
CA GLU A 98 -2.06 12.65 -27.99
C GLU A 98 -2.43 14.09 -28.40
N ARG A 99 -3.49 14.66 -27.84
CA ARG A 99 -3.87 16.07 -28.09
C ARG A 99 -2.92 17.06 -27.42
N GLY A 100 -2.35 16.71 -26.27
CA GLY A 100 -1.45 17.58 -25.49
C GLY A 100 0.02 17.54 -25.91
N PHE A 101 0.52 16.38 -26.35
CA PHE A 101 1.93 16.18 -26.71
C PHE A 101 2.17 15.77 -28.17
N GLY A 102 1.11 15.59 -28.97
CA GLY A 102 1.21 15.08 -30.33
C GLY A 102 1.63 13.60 -30.39
N ALA A 103 1.65 13.03 -31.59
CA ALA A 103 1.89 11.60 -31.85
C ALA A 103 3.28 11.06 -31.46
N ASN A 104 4.15 11.87 -30.84
CA ASN A 104 5.47 11.47 -30.36
C ASN A 104 5.92 12.36 -29.18
N PRO A 105 5.50 12.08 -27.93
CA PRO A 105 6.01 12.78 -26.74
C PRO A 105 7.50 12.49 -26.46
N LEU A 106 8.07 11.49 -27.13
CA LEU A 106 9.50 11.20 -27.14
C LEU A 106 10.02 11.49 -28.55
N GLY A 107 10.12 12.78 -28.87
CA GLY A 107 10.94 13.24 -29.98
C GLY A 107 12.34 12.66 -29.79
N ARG A 108 12.62 11.56 -30.49
CA ARG A 108 13.98 11.12 -30.78
C ARG A 108 14.59 12.27 -31.55
N GLU A 109 15.25 13.17 -30.83
CA GLU A 109 16.22 14.07 -31.42
C GLU A 109 17.19 13.17 -32.17
N SER A 110 17.05 13.13 -33.48
CA SER A 110 17.95 12.41 -34.35
C SER A 110 19.25 13.20 -34.32
N VAL A 111 20.05 12.97 -33.27
CA VAL A 111 21.40 13.48 -33.14
C VAL A 111 22.14 13.01 -34.39
N VAL A 112 22.32 13.91 -35.36
CA VAL A 112 23.02 13.62 -36.61
C VAL A 112 24.48 13.48 -36.24
N LYS A 113 24.91 12.25 -35.97
CA LYS A 113 26.31 11.98 -35.62
C LYS A 113 27.18 12.10 -36.87
N VAL A 114 28.14 13.02 -36.84
CA VAL A 114 29.09 13.23 -37.93
C VAL A 114 30.22 12.23 -37.78
N LYS A 115 30.53 11.50 -38.86
CA LYS A 115 31.62 10.53 -38.90
C LYS A 115 32.94 11.26 -39.14
N CYS A 116 33.89 11.13 -38.21
CA CYS A 116 35.24 11.64 -38.38
C CYS A 116 35.90 11.03 -39.62
N ARG A 117 36.44 11.87 -40.51
CA ARG A 117 37.10 11.42 -41.75
C ARG A 117 38.37 10.60 -41.49
N ASN A 118 39.04 10.83 -40.36
CA ASN A 118 40.34 10.25 -40.07
C ASN A 118 40.28 8.92 -39.27
N CYS A 119 39.33 8.76 -38.34
CA CYS A 119 39.23 7.55 -37.52
C CYS A 119 37.88 6.82 -37.61
N GLY A 120 36.92 7.38 -38.34
CA GLY A 120 35.60 6.79 -38.54
C GLY A 120 34.70 6.79 -37.30
N TYR A 121 35.10 7.45 -36.21
CA TYR A 121 34.30 7.57 -34.98
C TYR A 121 33.16 8.56 -35.18
N LEU A 122 32.00 8.27 -34.57
CA LEU A 122 30.78 9.07 -34.66
C LEU A 122 30.75 10.08 -33.52
N GLU A 123 30.98 11.35 -33.85
CA GLU A 123 30.94 12.47 -32.90
C GLU A 123 29.68 13.31 -33.11
N ASN A 124 29.35 14.13 -32.11
CA ASN A 124 28.24 15.08 -32.20
C ASN A 124 28.62 16.23 -33.15
N GLU A 125 27.62 16.82 -33.81
CA GLU A 125 27.81 17.88 -34.82
C GLU A 125 28.50 19.15 -34.28
N ASP A 126 28.42 19.41 -32.98
CA ASP A 126 29.04 20.56 -32.32
C ASP A 126 30.53 20.38 -32.00
N ALA A 127 31.09 19.20 -32.27
CA ALA A 127 32.50 18.94 -32.01
C ALA A 127 33.35 19.49 -33.16
N ILE A 128 34.31 20.38 -32.84
CA ILE A 128 35.30 20.90 -33.81
C ILE A 128 36.46 19.89 -33.99
N TYR A 129 36.71 19.08 -32.96
CA TYR A 129 37.79 18.09 -32.92
C TYR A 129 37.24 16.73 -32.50
N CYS A 130 37.78 15.65 -33.08
CA CYS A 130 37.37 14.30 -32.73
C CYS A 130 37.95 13.91 -31.36
N GLY A 131 37.10 13.51 -30.41
CA GLY A 131 37.51 13.13 -29.05
C GLY A 131 38.41 11.90 -29.02
N LYS A 132 38.36 11.06 -30.07
CA LYS A 132 39.17 9.84 -30.16
C LYS A 132 40.55 10.04 -30.80
N CYS A 133 40.68 10.93 -31.79
CA CYS A 133 41.93 11.10 -32.54
C CYS A 133 42.55 12.49 -32.46
N GLY A 134 41.90 13.45 -31.81
CA GLY A 134 42.39 14.81 -31.59
C GLY A 134 42.53 15.65 -32.86
N LYS A 135 42.19 15.10 -34.03
CA LYS A 135 42.21 15.80 -35.32
C LYS A 135 40.89 16.53 -35.54
N PRO A 136 40.87 17.63 -36.31
CA PRO A 136 39.62 18.27 -36.71
C PRO A 136 38.71 17.26 -37.44
N LEU A 137 37.41 17.34 -37.17
CA LEU A 137 36.40 16.36 -37.59
C LEU A 137 36.21 16.26 -39.11
#